data_AF-A0A2E8HDX2-F1
#
_entry.id   AF-A0A2E8HDX2-F1
#
_cell.length_a   1.000
_cell.length_b   1.000
_cell.length_c   1.000
_cell.angle_alpha   90.00
_cell.angle_beta   90.00
_cell.angle_gamma   90.00
#
_symmetry.space_group_name_H-M   'P 1'
#
loop_
_entity.id
_entity.type
_entity.pdbx_description
1 polymer ?
#
loop_
_entity_poly.entity_id
_entity_poly.type
_entity_poly.pdbx_seq_one_letter_code
_entity_poly.pdbx_strand_id
1 'polypeptide(L)'
;AGYLVRMLARRVCRMKDDLDLGVSLSELGSHHIDSHLDFSRFTQTREGVLDILDIEEKRYYIMLRKGESAVRTALRDLPKDSGEVPDEILFRLSEERGLNPEMAISIANLSGWPRLGVRVGFAADMAARNAERTKAAAKEKSKIGMFPWKDFPETSRDYYDDTNKTSFEATALACNQLSDSEINLLELSTEVRVPPTHYVVLDRTLFYPEGGGQLGDQGQIGKSRVVDTRIEGGVIFHLTDSEVPLGKVSAEVSRERRSQLMDHHTAVHIVGGSSRALLGPHIWQAGSSKGSRYARIDLTHHSRLSREELDRIEDHANSIIEANIPVEKLVMHRAEADEKFGFEIYQGGPPKQAEIRVIRIGNHDTQACGGTHHDSTGQIGELRIIRSSQVQDGVERLQIVAGDTAREHAREQERLLNESSDVLGVSPEDLPNAVTRFFEQWKSQKKRIESLEAEIVRLRTDGGGQDSVEKDGVRYVVMEVEAEMKALMSMLGELTRDPSNPTLAVLGTREGGGRIIVASTKGSTAEERHNAVEILNSISVHIQGGGGGSRTMAQGGGSNPDGIPQALDSAREIIGL
;
A
#
# COMPACT_ATOMS: atom_id res chain seq x y z
N ALA A 1 1.14 19.76 -5.03
CA ALA A 1 0.97 20.10 -6.46
C ALA A 1 -0.11 19.24 -7.13
N GLY A 2 0.02 17.90 -7.17
CA GLY A 2 -0.93 17.02 -7.89
C GLY A 2 -2.42 17.18 -7.54
N TYR A 3 -2.75 17.42 -6.25
CA TYR A 3 -4.13 17.70 -5.83
C TYR A 3 -4.76 18.91 -6.54
N LEU A 4 -4.00 19.99 -6.74
CA LEU A 4 -4.51 21.22 -7.36
C LEU A 4 -4.81 21.02 -8.85
N VAL A 5 -3.93 20.31 -9.57
CA VAL A 5 -4.13 19.99 -10.99
C VAL A 5 -5.37 19.12 -11.16
N ARG A 6 -5.51 18.09 -10.31
CA ARG A 6 -6.70 17.22 -10.27
C ARG A 6 -7.98 17.99 -10.00
N MET A 7 -7.96 18.91 -9.04
CA MET A 7 -9.11 19.77 -8.73
C MET A 7 -9.54 20.60 -9.94
N LEU A 8 -8.60 21.18 -10.68
CA LEU A 8 -8.90 21.95 -11.89
C LEU A 8 -9.47 21.06 -13.01
N ALA A 9 -8.84 19.92 -13.30
CA ALA A 9 -9.30 18.98 -14.32
C ALA A 9 -10.75 18.52 -14.05
N ARG A 10 -11.05 18.12 -12.81
CA ARG A 10 -12.39 17.67 -12.42
C ARG A 10 -13.43 18.79 -12.45
N ARG A 11 -13.03 20.03 -12.14
CA ARG A 11 -13.90 21.20 -12.28
C ARG A 11 -14.28 21.42 -13.75
N VAL A 12 -13.34 21.24 -14.67
CA VAL A 12 -13.62 21.33 -16.11
C VAL A 12 -14.56 20.21 -16.55
N CYS A 13 -14.34 18.95 -16.11
CA CYS A 13 -15.27 17.85 -16.40
C CYS A 13 -16.70 18.17 -15.92
N ARG A 14 -16.86 18.75 -14.73
CA ARG A 14 -18.17 19.18 -14.23
C ARG A 14 -18.80 20.25 -15.11
N MET A 15 -18.06 21.31 -15.43
CA MET A 15 -18.56 22.39 -16.30
C MET A 15 -18.96 21.86 -17.68
N LYS A 16 -18.24 20.85 -18.18
CA LYS A 16 -18.56 20.16 -19.42
C LYS A 16 -19.92 19.45 -19.32
N ASP A 17 -20.14 18.71 -18.23
CA ASP A 17 -21.39 17.98 -17.98
C ASP A 17 -22.57 18.93 -17.75
N ASP A 18 -22.36 20.04 -17.03
CA ASP A 18 -23.38 21.09 -16.80
C ASP A 18 -23.85 21.77 -18.10
N LEU A 19 -22.98 21.80 -19.12
CA LEU A 19 -23.23 22.38 -20.44
C LEU A 19 -23.63 21.34 -21.51
N ASP A 20 -23.76 20.06 -21.13
CA ASP A 20 -24.05 18.94 -22.05
C ASP A 20 -23.06 18.86 -23.23
N LEU A 21 -21.77 19.08 -22.96
CA LEU A 21 -20.71 19.07 -23.97
C LEU A 21 -20.12 17.66 -24.13
N GLY A 22 -20.11 17.17 -25.37
CA GLY A 22 -19.58 15.85 -25.75
C GLY A 22 -18.08 15.78 -26.04
N VAL A 23 -17.34 16.89 -25.87
CA VAL A 23 -15.89 17.00 -26.15
C VAL A 23 -15.05 16.48 -25.00
N SER A 24 -14.02 15.67 -25.21
CA SER A 24 -13.18 15.17 -24.11
C SER A 24 -12.30 16.28 -23.49
N LEU A 25 -11.81 16.03 -22.27
CA LEU A 25 -10.86 16.93 -21.63
C LEU A 25 -9.55 17.02 -22.42
N SER A 26 -9.11 15.92 -23.06
CA SER A 26 -7.95 15.91 -23.95
C SER A 26 -8.18 16.71 -25.24
N GLU A 27 -9.37 16.67 -25.84
CA GLU A 27 -9.71 17.48 -27.01
C GLU A 27 -9.68 18.98 -26.69
N LEU A 28 -10.23 19.37 -25.53
CA LEU A 28 -10.13 20.75 -25.03
C LEU A 28 -8.67 21.16 -24.77
N GLY A 29 -7.90 20.28 -24.14
CA GLY A 29 -6.47 20.48 -23.90
C GLY A 29 -5.68 20.65 -25.20
N SER A 30 -5.92 19.78 -26.18
CA SER A 30 -5.33 19.82 -27.51
C SER A 30 -5.62 21.15 -28.19
N HIS A 31 -6.88 21.58 -28.23
CA HIS A 31 -7.25 22.84 -28.87
C HIS A 31 -6.59 24.06 -28.21
N HIS A 32 -6.48 24.07 -26.88
CA HIS A 32 -5.81 25.14 -26.15
C HIS A 32 -4.29 25.14 -26.40
N ILE A 33 -3.67 23.96 -26.50
CA ILE A 33 -2.25 23.83 -26.87
C ILE A 33 -2.04 24.43 -28.25
N ASP A 34 -2.82 24.01 -29.23
CA ASP A 34 -2.65 24.39 -30.64
C ASP A 34 -2.92 25.90 -30.87
N SER A 35 -3.81 26.50 -30.07
CA SER A 35 -4.26 27.89 -30.26
C SER A 35 -3.47 28.92 -29.44
N HIS A 36 -2.90 28.52 -28.30
CA HIS A 36 -2.46 29.48 -27.28
C HIS A 36 -1.13 29.15 -26.60
N LEU A 37 -0.53 27.99 -26.84
CA LEU A 37 0.69 27.58 -26.14
C LEU A 37 1.81 27.23 -27.12
N ASP A 38 2.95 27.89 -26.96
CA ASP A 38 4.21 27.42 -27.55
C ASP A 38 4.75 26.26 -26.71
N PHE A 39 4.48 25.03 -27.15
CA PHE A 39 4.87 23.82 -26.42
C PHE A 39 6.38 23.52 -26.49
N SER A 40 7.14 24.21 -27.35
CA SER A 40 8.57 23.97 -27.54
C SER A 40 9.43 24.21 -26.30
N ARG A 41 8.90 24.98 -25.32
CA ARG A 41 9.59 25.34 -24.08
C ARG A 41 9.18 24.49 -22.88
N PHE A 42 8.27 23.54 -23.07
CA PHE A 42 7.81 22.66 -21.99
C PHE A 42 8.68 21.42 -21.90
N THR A 43 9.00 21.01 -20.68
CA THR A 43 9.66 19.72 -20.43
C THR A 43 8.75 18.54 -20.75
N GLN A 44 7.43 18.72 -20.57
CA GLN A 44 6.44 17.68 -20.85
C GLN A 44 6.16 17.58 -22.35
N THR A 45 5.88 16.35 -22.81
CA THR A 45 5.44 16.12 -24.18
C THR A 45 3.95 16.44 -24.34
N ARG A 46 3.54 16.81 -25.56
CA ARG A 46 2.14 17.07 -25.88
C ARG A 46 1.29 15.83 -25.59
N GLU A 47 1.74 14.68 -26.08
CA GLU A 47 1.09 13.38 -25.91
C GLU A 47 0.95 13.03 -24.43
N GLY A 48 2.01 13.21 -23.63
CA GLY A 48 1.98 12.91 -22.20
C GLY A 48 0.97 13.75 -21.42
N VAL A 49 0.78 15.02 -21.80
CA VAL A 49 -0.26 15.87 -21.20
C VAL A 49 -1.65 15.38 -21.60
N LEU A 50 -1.87 15.06 -22.87
CA LEU A 50 -3.17 14.57 -23.35
C LEU A 50 -3.57 13.25 -22.69
N ASP A 51 -2.62 12.32 -22.54
CA ASP A 51 -2.85 11.04 -21.86
C ASP A 51 -3.24 11.23 -20.39
N ILE A 52 -2.59 12.17 -19.69
CA ILE A 52 -2.94 12.51 -18.30
C ILE A 52 -4.37 13.06 -18.22
N LEU A 53 -4.78 13.93 -19.15
CA LEU A 53 -6.13 14.49 -19.19
C LEU A 53 -7.18 13.39 -19.42
N ASP A 54 -6.93 12.48 -20.37
CA ASP A 54 -7.81 11.32 -20.64
C ASP A 54 -7.97 10.42 -19.43
N ILE A 55 -6.87 10.11 -18.74
CA ILE A 55 -6.88 9.24 -17.56
C ILE A 55 -7.63 9.90 -16.40
N GLU A 56 -7.42 11.19 -16.17
CA GLU A 56 -8.12 11.92 -15.10
C GLU A 56 -9.62 12.04 -15.40
N GLU A 57 -10.02 12.25 -16.65
CA GLU A 57 -11.43 12.28 -17.05
C GLU A 57 -12.10 10.90 -16.84
N LYS A 58 -11.47 9.80 -17.27
CA LYS A 58 -11.98 8.44 -17.02
C LYS A 58 -12.13 8.17 -15.52
N ARG A 59 -11.15 8.58 -14.71
CA ARG A 59 -11.20 8.45 -13.25
C ARG A 59 -12.31 9.25 -12.61
N TYR A 60 -12.55 10.46 -13.10
CA TYR A 60 -13.65 11.31 -12.64
C TYR A 60 -14.99 10.57 -12.77
N TYR A 61 -15.30 10.03 -13.95
CA TYR A 61 -16.56 9.30 -14.16
C TYR A 61 -16.68 8.00 -13.37
N ILE A 62 -15.58 7.26 -13.20
CA ILE A 62 -15.57 6.08 -12.33
C ILE A 62 -15.85 6.47 -10.87
N MET A 63 -15.24 7.56 -10.38
CA MET A 63 -15.47 8.05 -9.03
C MET A 63 -16.90 8.57 -8.82
N LEU A 64 -17.50 9.23 -9.81
CA LEU A 64 -18.91 9.62 -9.75
C LEU A 64 -19.83 8.41 -9.49
N ARG A 65 -19.66 7.34 -10.27
CA ARG A 65 -20.45 6.10 -10.11
C ARG A 65 -20.22 5.40 -8.77
N LYS A 66 -18.96 5.30 -8.34
CA LYS A 66 -18.61 4.64 -7.07
C LYS A 66 -19.03 5.47 -5.85
N GLY A 67 -19.00 6.79 -5.97
CA GLY A 67 -19.32 7.73 -4.90
C GLY A 67 -20.81 7.91 -4.63
N GLU A 68 -21.69 7.47 -5.54
CA GLU A 68 -23.15 7.63 -5.44
C GLU A 68 -23.71 7.11 -4.11
N SER A 69 -23.38 5.86 -3.74
CA SER A 69 -23.84 5.30 -2.47
C SER A 69 -23.29 6.06 -1.28
N ALA A 70 -22.03 6.49 -1.31
CA ALA A 70 -21.40 7.18 -0.19
C ALA A 70 -22.04 8.56 0.05
N VAL A 71 -22.31 9.30 -1.03
CA VAL A 71 -22.98 10.60 -0.97
C VAL A 71 -24.44 10.44 -0.54
N ARG A 72 -25.18 9.47 -1.09
CA ARG A 72 -26.56 9.19 -0.65
C ARG A 72 -26.66 8.84 0.83
N THR A 73 -25.71 8.07 1.35
CA THR A 73 -25.65 7.75 2.78
C THR A 73 -25.31 8.98 3.61
N ALA A 74 -24.31 9.76 3.20
CA ALA A 74 -23.87 10.95 3.93
C ALA A 74 -24.93 12.08 3.95
N LEU A 75 -25.75 12.18 2.90
CA LEU A 75 -26.81 13.18 2.76
C LEU A 75 -28.20 12.64 3.11
N ARG A 76 -28.31 11.42 3.67
CA ARG A 76 -29.61 10.75 3.91
C ARG A 76 -30.59 11.60 4.72
N ASP A 77 -30.05 12.32 5.70
CA ASP A 77 -30.84 13.11 6.64
C ASP A 77 -30.99 14.59 6.17
N LEU A 78 -30.46 14.94 4.99
CA LEU A 78 -30.54 16.28 4.40
C LEU A 78 -31.77 16.39 3.46
N PRO A 79 -32.64 17.40 3.63
CA PRO A 79 -33.76 17.64 2.73
C PRO A 79 -33.34 17.77 1.25
N LYS A 80 -34.15 17.24 0.33
CA LYS A 80 -33.84 17.25 -1.13
C LYS A 80 -33.80 18.64 -1.75
N ASP A 81 -34.44 19.60 -1.10
CA ASP A 81 -34.57 20.98 -1.53
C ASP A 81 -33.51 21.89 -0.90
N SER A 82 -32.61 21.37 -0.06
CA SER A 82 -31.51 22.13 0.54
C SER A 82 -30.59 22.73 -0.54
N GLY A 83 -30.10 23.95 -0.27
CA GLY A 83 -29.15 24.66 -1.13
C GLY A 83 -27.68 24.48 -0.74
N GLU A 84 -27.42 24.07 0.50
CA GLU A 84 -26.06 23.93 1.05
C GLU A 84 -25.93 22.64 1.86
N VAL A 85 -24.72 22.07 1.85
CA VAL A 85 -24.34 20.96 2.75
C VAL A 85 -23.62 21.54 3.96
N PRO A 86 -23.86 21.03 5.17
CA PRO A 86 -22.97 21.25 6.30
C PRO A 86 -21.51 20.89 5.94
N ASP A 87 -20.60 21.83 6.14
CA ASP A 87 -19.18 21.71 5.78
C ASP A 87 -18.54 20.40 6.28
N GLU A 88 -18.88 19.96 7.48
CA GLU A 88 -18.34 18.76 8.12
C GLU A 88 -18.62 17.47 7.31
N ILE A 89 -19.75 17.43 6.59
CA ILE A 89 -20.08 16.30 5.73
C ILE A 89 -19.17 16.28 4.49
N LEU A 90 -18.92 17.45 3.89
CA LEU A 90 -18.02 17.58 2.74
C LEU A 90 -16.56 17.33 3.13
N PHE A 91 -16.13 17.76 4.31
CA PHE A 91 -14.83 17.41 4.88
C PHE A 91 -14.70 15.90 5.05
N ARG A 92 -15.68 15.24 5.68
CA ARG A 92 -15.67 13.79 5.89
C ARG A 92 -15.65 13.01 4.58
N LEU A 93 -16.47 13.38 3.60
CA LEU A 93 -16.48 12.74 2.29
C LEU A 93 -15.13 12.91 1.57
N SER A 94 -14.48 14.06 1.70
CA SER A 94 -13.15 14.28 1.13
C SER A 94 -12.06 13.50 1.84
N GLU A 95 -12.11 13.40 3.18
CA GLU A 95 -11.06 12.78 3.99
C GLU A 95 -11.19 11.25 4.06
N GLU A 96 -12.40 10.72 4.24
CA GLU A 96 -12.63 9.28 4.39
C GLU A 96 -12.85 8.56 3.06
N ARG A 97 -13.43 9.25 2.07
CA ARG A 97 -13.84 8.65 0.80
C ARG A 97 -13.11 9.22 -0.41
N GLY A 98 -12.24 10.23 -0.22
CA GLY A 98 -11.49 10.87 -1.30
C GLY A 98 -12.36 11.66 -2.28
N LEU A 99 -13.63 11.93 -1.92
CA LEU A 99 -14.57 12.67 -2.76
C LEU A 99 -14.39 14.16 -2.51
N ASN A 100 -13.77 14.86 -3.48
CA ASN A 100 -13.69 16.32 -3.44
C ASN A 100 -15.11 16.91 -3.26
N PRO A 101 -15.29 17.98 -2.47
CA PRO A 101 -16.56 18.65 -2.26
C PRO A 101 -17.39 18.91 -3.54
N GLU A 102 -16.74 19.40 -4.60
CA GLU A 102 -17.39 19.66 -5.90
C GLU A 102 -17.92 18.36 -6.54
N MET A 103 -17.20 17.26 -6.37
CA MET A 103 -17.61 15.93 -6.83
C MET A 103 -18.76 15.40 -5.97
N ALA A 104 -18.70 15.57 -4.65
CA ALA A 104 -19.81 15.21 -3.77
C ALA A 104 -21.10 15.94 -4.15
N ILE A 105 -21.01 17.23 -4.49
CA ILE A 105 -22.15 18.02 -4.98
C ILE A 105 -22.63 17.52 -6.35
N SER A 106 -21.73 17.24 -7.29
CA SER A 106 -22.11 16.71 -8.62
C SER A 106 -22.90 15.40 -8.49
N ILE A 107 -22.43 14.50 -7.62
CA ILE A 107 -23.12 13.25 -7.30
C ILE A 107 -24.48 13.52 -6.62
N ALA A 108 -24.55 14.48 -5.68
CA ALA A 108 -25.78 14.84 -4.99
C ALA A 108 -26.83 15.38 -5.97
N ASN A 109 -26.42 16.24 -6.91
CA ASN A 109 -27.30 16.80 -7.94
C ASN A 109 -27.90 15.70 -8.81
N LEU A 110 -27.08 14.74 -9.26
CA LEU A 110 -27.54 13.56 -10.01
C LEU A 110 -28.40 12.61 -9.16
N SER A 111 -28.20 12.60 -7.83
CA SER A 111 -28.91 11.72 -6.88
C SER A 111 -30.21 12.31 -6.33
N GLY A 112 -30.65 13.47 -6.84
CA GLY A 112 -31.94 14.09 -6.51
C GLY A 112 -31.89 15.27 -5.54
N TRP A 113 -30.73 15.90 -5.35
CA TRP A 113 -30.55 17.18 -4.67
C TRP A 113 -30.15 18.29 -5.65
N PRO A 114 -31.06 18.77 -6.52
CA PRO A 114 -30.69 19.55 -7.71
C PRO A 114 -30.17 20.98 -7.43
N ARG A 115 -30.35 21.50 -6.21
CA ARG A 115 -29.99 22.89 -5.83
C ARG A 115 -28.75 22.98 -4.97
N LEU A 116 -28.10 21.85 -4.71
CA LEU A 116 -27.03 21.78 -3.74
C LEU A 116 -25.74 22.34 -4.33
N GLY A 117 -25.06 23.18 -3.54
CA GLY A 117 -23.83 23.85 -3.93
C GLY A 117 -22.77 23.78 -2.84
N VAL A 118 -21.52 24.02 -3.24
CA VAL A 118 -20.43 24.32 -2.30
C VAL A 118 -20.46 25.82 -2.00
N ARG A 119 -20.43 26.20 -0.73
CA ARG A 119 -20.36 27.62 -0.35
C ARG A 119 -19.06 28.27 -0.83
N VAL A 120 -19.12 29.58 -1.06
CA VAL A 120 -17.94 30.38 -1.38
C VAL A 120 -16.94 30.31 -0.22
N GLY A 121 -15.65 30.14 -0.55
CA GLY A 121 -14.56 30.04 0.43
C GLY A 121 -14.24 28.63 0.93
N PHE A 122 -15.11 27.62 0.70
CA PHE A 122 -14.86 26.25 1.17
C PHE A 122 -13.53 25.65 0.65
N ALA A 123 -13.20 25.90 -0.62
CA ALA A 123 -11.95 25.42 -1.22
C ALA A 123 -10.71 26.02 -0.52
N ALA A 124 -10.79 27.27 -0.06
CA ALA A 124 -9.73 27.91 0.70
C ALA A 124 -9.60 27.28 2.10
N ASP A 125 -10.73 26.98 2.76
CA ASP A 125 -10.74 26.32 4.07
C ASP A 125 -10.21 24.88 4.02
N MET A 126 -10.55 24.13 2.96
CA MET A 126 -9.96 22.82 2.65
C MET A 126 -8.44 22.90 2.47
N ALA A 127 -7.97 23.88 1.69
CA ALA A 127 -6.55 24.08 1.47
C ALA A 127 -5.84 24.47 2.77
N ALA A 128 -6.45 25.32 3.60
CA ALA A 128 -5.93 25.71 4.91
C ALA A 128 -5.85 24.51 5.86
N ARG A 129 -6.90 23.69 5.98
CA ARG A 129 -6.90 22.46 6.80
C ARG A 129 -5.82 21.47 6.35
N ASN A 130 -5.68 21.24 5.05
CA ASN A 130 -4.62 20.37 4.52
C ASN A 130 -3.22 20.94 4.80
N ALA A 131 -3.05 22.26 4.66
CA ALA A 131 -1.79 22.93 4.97
C ALA A 131 -1.49 22.89 6.48
N GLU A 132 -2.49 23.03 7.35
CA GLU A 132 -2.36 22.91 8.80
C GLU A 132 -2.02 21.49 9.23
N ARG A 133 -2.67 20.45 8.68
CA ARG A 133 -2.31 19.04 8.94
C ARG A 133 -0.88 18.75 8.50
N THR A 134 -0.49 19.26 7.33
CA THR A 134 0.89 19.14 6.83
C THR A 134 1.87 19.90 7.73
N LYS A 135 1.52 21.09 8.21
CA LYS A 135 2.32 21.89 9.17
C LYS A 135 2.37 21.25 10.55
N ALA A 136 1.32 20.59 11.03
CA ALA A 136 1.27 19.88 12.31
C ALA A 136 2.17 18.65 12.27
N ALA A 137 2.05 17.83 11.21
CA ALA A 137 2.96 16.72 10.94
C ALA A 137 4.42 17.17 10.76
N ALA A 138 4.65 18.38 10.24
CA ALA A 138 5.98 18.97 10.13
C ALA A 138 6.48 19.61 11.45
N LYS A 139 5.58 20.12 12.30
CA LYS A 139 5.90 20.72 13.62
C LYS A 139 6.30 19.67 14.64
N GLU A 140 5.71 18.47 14.61
CA GLU A 140 6.20 17.34 15.42
C GLU A 140 7.66 17.00 15.10
N LYS A 141 8.12 17.28 13.87
CA LYS A 141 9.48 17.01 13.41
C LYS A 141 10.49 18.15 13.55
N SER A 142 10.12 19.32 14.09
CA SER A 142 11.03 20.47 14.13
C SER A 142 11.13 21.16 15.50
N LYS A 143 12.36 21.09 16.04
CA LYS A 143 13.05 22.06 16.93
C LYS A 143 12.90 21.91 18.45
N ILE A 144 13.42 20.80 18.97
CA ILE A 144 14.49 20.89 19.97
C ILE A 144 15.71 20.28 19.30
N GLY A 145 16.85 20.98 19.27
CA GLY A 145 18.07 20.39 18.72
C GLY A 145 18.44 19.18 19.56
N MET A 146 18.60 18.03 18.91
CA MET A 146 18.80 16.76 19.60
C MET A 146 20.21 16.68 20.19
N PHE A 147 21.17 17.37 19.56
CA PHE A 147 22.54 17.44 20.03
C PHE A 147 23.00 18.89 20.27
N PRO A 148 23.98 19.11 21.17
CA PRO A 148 24.54 20.43 21.45
C PRO A 148 25.54 20.88 20.36
N TRP A 149 25.10 20.94 19.10
CA TRP A 149 25.98 21.27 17.95
C TRP A 149 26.59 22.67 18.00
N LYS A 150 25.98 23.62 18.74
CA LYS A 150 26.52 24.97 18.88
C LYS A 150 27.82 25.03 19.67
N ASP A 151 28.13 23.97 20.43
CA ASP A 151 29.30 23.91 21.29
C ASP A 151 30.54 23.41 20.53
N PHE A 152 30.38 22.99 19.26
CA PHE A 152 31.42 22.39 18.45
C PHE A 152 31.61 23.09 17.11
N PRO A 153 32.83 23.10 16.55
CA PRO A 153 33.06 23.55 15.18
C PRO A 153 32.44 22.60 14.16
N GLU A 154 32.21 23.09 12.94
CA GLU A 154 31.77 22.24 11.82
C GLU A 154 32.78 21.12 11.56
N THR A 155 32.28 19.88 11.40
CA THR A 155 33.13 18.71 11.18
C THR A 155 33.62 18.65 9.74
N SER A 156 34.91 18.38 9.51
CA SER A 156 35.44 18.13 8.16
C SER A 156 34.90 16.83 7.58
N ARG A 157 34.37 16.90 6.35
CA ARG A 157 33.61 15.83 5.68
C ARG A 157 34.45 15.14 4.62
N ASP A 158 35.50 14.48 5.06
CA ASP A 158 36.53 13.91 4.19
C ASP A 158 36.02 12.80 3.26
N TYR A 159 34.85 12.21 3.58
CA TYR A 159 34.21 11.21 2.72
C TYR A 159 33.81 11.73 1.33
N TYR A 160 33.78 13.06 1.12
CA TYR A 160 33.58 13.62 -0.20
C TYR A 160 34.83 13.57 -1.09
N ASP A 161 36.02 13.55 -0.50
CA ASP A 161 37.27 13.49 -1.26
C ASP A 161 37.49 12.10 -1.86
N ASP A 162 37.17 11.05 -1.09
CA ASP A 162 37.25 9.67 -1.52
C ASP A 162 36.24 8.80 -0.76
N THR A 163 35.18 8.40 -1.45
CA THR A 163 34.10 7.59 -0.89
C THR A 163 34.51 6.14 -0.58
N ASN A 164 35.63 5.66 -1.15
CA ASN A 164 36.15 4.30 -0.97
C ASN A 164 37.12 4.18 0.22
N LYS A 165 37.62 5.30 0.75
CA LYS A 165 38.41 5.30 1.98
C LYS A 165 37.51 4.99 3.18
N THR A 166 38.02 4.10 4.03
CA THR A 166 37.29 3.61 5.21
C THR A 166 38.04 3.83 6.50
N SER A 167 39.37 3.88 6.47
CA SER A 167 40.21 4.05 7.67
C SER A 167 40.83 5.44 7.71
N PHE A 168 40.84 6.08 8.88
CA PHE A 168 41.40 7.41 9.07
C PHE A 168 41.78 7.65 10.55
N GLU A 169 42.58 8.68 10.77
CA GLU A 169 42.90 9.21 12.10
C GLU A 169 42.19 10.54 12.29
N ALA A 170 41.66 10.78 13.50
CA ALA A 170 40.98 12.01 13.86
C ALA A 170 41.24 12.38 15.32
N THR A 171 40.77 13.55 15.72
CA THR A 171 40.76 14.02 17.11
C THR A 171 39.33 13.97 17.64
N ALA A 172 39.08 13.15 18.65
CA ALA A 172 37.84 13.15 19.42
C ALA A 172 37.77 14.41 20.30
N LEU A 173 36.84 15.30 19.95
CA LEU A 173 36.61 16.59 20.60
C LEU A 173 35.67 16.46 21.80
N ALA A 174 34.71 15.55 21.72
CA ALA A 174 33.79 15.23 22.81
C ALA A 174 33.29 13.79 22.73
N CYS A 175 33.00 13.21 23.88
CA CYS A 175 32.28 11.96 24.06
C CYS A 175 31.39 12.12 25.29
N ASN A 176 30.07 12.06 25.09
CA ASN A 176 29.10 12.22 26.18
C ASN A 176 28.08 11.08 26.14
N GLN A 177 27.62 10.67 27.31
CA GLN A 177 26.57 9.66 27.45
C GLN A 177 25.22 10.24 26.99
N LEU A 178 24.46 9.45 26.25
CA LEU A 178 23.08 9.77 25.86
C LEU A 178 22.14 9.49 27.04
N SER A 179 21.23 10.42 27.30
CA SER A 179 20.11 10.24 28.22
C SER A 179 19.02 9.34 27.63
N ASP A 180 18.20 8.72 28.48
CA ASP A 180 17.05 7.91 28.04
C ASP A 180 16.08 8.72 27.15
N SER A 181 15.93 10.01 27.42
CA SER A 181 15.12 10.91 26.57
C SER A 181 15.71 11.08 25.18
N GLU A 182 17.03 11.24 25.05
CA GLU A 182 17.68 11.36 23.75
C GLU A 182 17.58 10.04 22.98
N ILE A 183 17.79 8.91 23.64
CA ILE A 183 17.68 7.58 23.02
C ILE A 183 16.29 7.34 22.43
N ASN A 184 15.23 7.74 23.15
CA ASN A 184 13.86 7.59 22.66
C ASN A 184 13.51 8.53 21.49
N LEU A 185 14.24 9.62 21.31
CA LEU A 185 14.07 10.57 20.20
C LEU A 185 14.90 10.18 18.96
N LEU A 186 15.93 9.35 19.14
CA LEU A 186 16.66 8.75 18.03
C LEU A 186 15.72 7.80 17.28
N GLU A 187 15.08 8.27 16.20
CA GLU A 187 14.34 7.44 15.25
C GLU A 187 15.30 6.50 14.51
N LEU A 188 15.86 5.51 15.22
CA LEU A 188 16.88 4.61 14.70
C LEU A 188 16.30 3.66 13.65
N SER A 189 17.11 3.39 12.62
CA SER A 189 16.79 2.36 11.64
C SER A 189 16.74 0.97 12.27
N THR A 190 15.90 0.09 11.72
CA THR A 190 15.88 -1.36 12.04
C THR A 190 17.18 -2.10 11.68
N GLU A 191 18.16 -1.41 11.09
CA GLU A 191 19.52 -1.92 10.84
C GLU A 191 20.47 -1.65 12.01
N VAL A 192 20.06 -0.83 12.99
CA VAL A 192 20.79 -0.62 14.23
C VAL A 192 20.49 -1.78 15.18
N ARG A 193 21.45 -2.70 15.34
CA ARG A 193 21.27 -3.94 16.14
C ARG A 193 21.54 -3.76 17.63
N VAL A 194 22.32 -2.73 17.99
CA VAL A 194 22.73 -2.43 19.37
C VAL A 194 22.38 -0.97 19.62
N PRO A 195 21.65 -0.64 20.71
CA PRO A 195 21.31 0.74 21.01
C PRO A 195 22.57 1.54 21.36
N PRO A 196 22.67 2.82 20.93
CA PRO A 196 23.77 3.68 21.31
C PRO A 196 23.67 4.07 22.78
N THR A 197 24.83 4.27 23.41
CA THR A 197 24.96 4.75 24.79
C THR A 197 25.65 6.10 24.87
N HIS A 198 26.43 6.48 23.85
CA HIS A 198 27.16 7.74 23.78
C HIS A 198 27.04 8.38 22.40
N TYR A 199 27.32 9.68 22.32
CA TYR A 199 27.66 10.35 21.08
C TYR A 199 29.11 10.87 21.12
N VAL A 200 29.79 10.81 19.98
CA VAL A 200 31.18 11.25 19.80
C VAL A 200 31.26 12.26 18.67
N VAL A 201 31.95 13.37 18.93
CA VAL A 201 32.24 14.42 17.94
C VAL A 201 33.72 14.37 17.58
N LEU A 202 34.01 14.32 16.27
CA LEU A 202 35.36 14.35 15.72
C LEU A 202 35.60 15.68 15.00
N ASP A 203 36.87 16.10 14.88
CA ASP A 203 37.29 17.23 14.06
C ASP A 203 37.10 16.97 12.55
N ARG A 204 37.38 15.74 12.11
CA ARG A 204 37.21 15.25 10.74
C ARG A 204 36.68 13.83 10.73
N THR A 205 35.97 13.44 9.67
CA THR A 205 35.41 12.08 9.59
C THR A 205 35.23 11.57 8.17
N LEU A 206 35.45 10.25 8.00
CA LEU A 206 35.00 9.51 6.83
C LEU A 206 33.59 8.93 7.00
N PHE A 207 32.96 8.99 8.17
CA PHE A 207 31.59 8.49 8.35
C PHE A 207 30.58 9.42 7.67
N TYR A 208 29.78 8.88 6.77
CA TYR A 208 28.65 9.58 6.19
C TYR A 208 27.51 9.64 7.20
N PRO A 209 27.03 10.84 7.59
CA PRO A 209 25.86 10.98 8.42
C PRO A 209 24.58 10.68 7.63
N GLU A 210 23.56 10.14 8.30
CA GLU A 210 22.25 9.93 7.69
C GLU A 210 21.73 11.21 7.02
N GLY A 211 21.38 11.12 5.75
CA GLY A 211 21.02 12.27 4.93
C GLY A 211 20.61 11.90 3.51
N GLY A 212 19.76 12.71 2.88
CA GLY A 212 19.32 12.46 1.49
C GLY A 212 18.65 11.09 1.29
N GLY A 213 18.07 10.53 2.34
CA GLY A 213 17.48 9.18 2.38
C GLY A 213 18.47 8.03 2.59
N GLN A 214 19.79 8.27 2.50
CA GLN A 214 20.80 7.25 2.81
C GLN A 214 21.01 7.17 4.33
N LEU A 215 20.97 5.95 4.87
CA LEU A 215 21.25 5.71 6.29
C LEU A 215 22.71 6.03 6.64
N GLY A 216 22.92 6.40 7.90
CA GLY A 216 24.25 6.67 8.43
C GLY A 216 25.19 5.47 8.33
N ASP A 217 26.48 5.77 8.18
CA ASP A 217 27.52 4.76 8.28
C ASP A 217 27.66 4.21 9.70
N GLN A 218 28.16 2.98 9.73
CA GLN A 218 28.52 2.24 10.94
C GLN A 218 29.97 1.79 10.83
N GLY A 219 30.58 1.45 11.96
CA GLY A 219 32.00 1.12 12.01
C GLY A 219 32.55 1.13 13.42
N GLN A 220 33.77 1.60 13.59
CA GLN A 220 34.47 1.66 14.86
C GLN A 220 35.23 2.98 15.03
N ILE A 221 35.29 3.47 16.25
CA ILE A 221 36.21 4.53 16.69
C ILE A 221 36.96 3.98 17.90
N GLY A 222 38.28 3.82 17.79
CA GLY A 222 39.07 3.10 18.77
C GLY A 222 38.57 1.67 18.96
N LYS A 223 38.01 1.37 20.14
CA LYS A 223 37.41 0.06 20.47
C LYS A 223 35.88 0.08 20.47
N SER A 224 35.27 1.25 20.32
CA SER A 224 33.83 1.44 20.41
C SER A 224 33.19 1.28 19.05
N ARG A 225 32.02 0.63 19.01
CA ARG A 225 31.27 0.46 17.77
C ARG A 225 30.45 1.72 17.51
N VAL A 226 30.58 2.28 16.32
CA VAL A 226 29.65 3.29 15.80
C VAL A 226 28.44 2.55 15.23
N VAL A 227 27.28 2.74 15.85
CA VAL A 227 26.03 2.07 15.48
C VAL A 227 25.16 2.92 14.54
N ASP A 228 25.40 4.23 14.49
CA ASP A 228 24.77 5.17 13.57
C ASP A 228 25.55 6.50 13.53
N THR A 229 25.37 7.29 12.48
CA THR A 229 26.04 8.58 12.30
C THR A 229 25.01 9.64 11.89
N ARG A 230 24.99 10.79 12.57
CA ARG A 230 24.01 11.89 12.37
C ARG A 230 24.70 13.22 12.15
N ILE A 231 23.97 14.19 11.61
CA ILE A 231 24.47 15.57 11.42
C ILE A 231 23.46 16.59 11.94
N GLU A 232 23.94 17.54 12.72
CA GLU A 232 23.15 18.70 13.14
C GLU A 232 24.02 19.96 13.11
N GLY A 233 23.53 21.03 12.47
CA GLY A 233 24.27 22.30 12.40
C GLY A 233 25.65 22.24 11.73
N GLY A 234 25.93 21.21 10.92
CA GLY A 234 27.24 20.97 10.32
C GLY A 234 28.18 20.10 11.17
N VAL A 235 27.82 19.81 12.41
CA VAL A 235 28.56 18.91 13.31
C VAL A 235 28.07 17.48 13.11
N ILE A 236 29.01 16.54 12.94
CA ILE A 236 28.72 15.12 12.79
C ILE A 236 28.86 14.41 14.14
N PHE A 237 27.79 13.74 14.53
CA PHE A 237 27.65 12.97 15.76
C PHE A 237 27.71 11.47 15.44
N HIS A 238 28.70 10.78 15.99
CA HIS A 238 28.86 9.34 15.86
C HIS A 238 28.24 8.68 17.09
N LEU A 239 27.19 7.90 16.91
CA LEU A 239 26.50 7.24 18.01
C LEU A 239 27.21 5.92 18.31
N THR A 240 27.73 5.77 19.52
CA THR A 240 28.56 4.62 19.91
C THR A 240 27.91 3.81 21.02
N ASP A 241 28.24 2.51 21.08
CA ASP A 241 27.78 1.59 22.13
C ASP A 241 28.58 1.70 23.44
N SER A 242 29.67 2.45 23.43
CA SER A 242 30.59 2.63 24.55
C SER A 242 31.34 3.96 24.45
N GLU A 243 31.98 4.36 25.55
CA GLU A 243 32.77 5.59 25.66
C GLU A 243 34.03 5.54 24.78
N VAL A 244 34.35 6.65 24.12
CA VAL A 244 35.57 6.85 23.33
C VAL A 244 36.48 7.85 24.04
N PRO A 245 37.79 7.53 24.23
CA PRO A 245 38.74 8.48 24.81
C PRO A 245 38.89 9.75 23.98
N LEU A 246 38.98 10.91 24.64
CA LEU A 246 39.27 12.18 23.98
C LEU A 246 40.70 12.23 23.43
N GLY A 247 40.90 13.04 22.40
CA GLY A 247 42.18 13.20 21.72
C GLY A 247 42.32 12.31 20.49
N LYS A 248 43.55 11.90 20.15
CA LYS A 248 43.80 11.16 18.90
C LYS A 248 43.17 9.77 18.93
N VAL A 249 42.38 9.45 17.92
CA VAL A 249 41.70 8.17 17.76
C VAL A 249 41.83 7.68 16.31
N SER A 250 42.02 6.37 16.17
CA SER A 250 41.87 5.68 14.90
C SER A 250 40.42 5.30 14.69
N ALA A 251 39.91 5.44 13.48
CA ALA A 251 38.52 5.18 13.15
C ALA A 251 38.40 4.43 11.81
N GLU A 252 37.43 3.54 11.73
CA GLU A 252 37.20 2.68 10.58
C GLU A 252 35.70 2.56 10.27
N VAL A 253 35.31 2.97 9.08
CA VAL A 253 33.97 2.75 8.52
C VAL A 253 33.83 1.30 8.05
N SER A 254 32.69 0.68 8.30
CA SER A 254 32.36 -0.64 7.74
C SER A 254 32.32 -0.58 6.21
N ARG A 255 33.34 -1.16 5.58
CA ARG A 255 33.47 -1.23 4.11
C ARG A 255 32.28 -1.91 3.46
N GLU A 256 31.82 -3.02 4.02
CA GLU A 256 30.67 -3.78 3.53
C GLU A 256 29.40 -2.92 3.52
N ARG A 257 29.08 -2.30 4.66
CA ARG A 257 27.91 -1.40 4.76
C ARG A 257 28.03 -0.23 3.81
N ARG A 258 29.19 0.43 3.76
CA ARG A 258 29.44 1.58 2.88
C ARG A 258 29.21 1.22 1.42
N SER A 259 29.80 0.12 0.96
CA SER A 259 29.66 -0.35 -0.42
C SER A 259 28.19 -0.62 -0.73
N GLN A 260 27.49 -1.35 0.15
CA GLN A 260 26.08 -1.70 -0.05
C GLN A 260 25.16 -0.47 -0.05
N LEU A 261 25.46 0.56 0.75
CA LEU A 261 24.75 1.84 0.70
C LEU A 261 25.03 2.59 -0.61
N MET A 262 26.27 2.55 -1.11
CA MET A 262 26.66 3.15 -2.40
C MET A 262 26.05 2.41 -3.59
N ASP A 263 25.93 1.08 -3.53
CA ASP A 263 25.22 0.24 -4.51
C ASP A 263 23.79 0.73 -4.65
N HIS A 264 23.08 0.79 -3.53
CA HIS A 264 21.70 1.25 -3.47
C HIS A 264 21.53 2.72 -3.85
N HIS A 265 22.44 3.60 -3.43
CA HIS A 265 22.33 5.02 -3.78
C HIS A 265 22.50 5.23 -5.28
N THR A 266 23.54 4.65 -5.86
CA THR A 266 23.80 4.77 -7.30
C THR A 266 22.69 4.09 -8.11
N ALA A 267 22.19 2.93 -7.67
CA ALA A 267 21.05 2.25 -8.28
C ALA A 267 19.77 3.11 -8.27
N VAL A 268 19.49 3.86 -7.20
CA VAL A 268 18.33 4.78 -7.15
C VAL A 268 18.41 5.86 -8.23
N HIS A 269 19.59 6.41 -8.50
CA HIS A 269 19.78 7.36 -9.61
C HIS A 269 19.54 6.70 -10.96
N ILE A 270 20.10 5.51 -11.17
CA ILE A 270 19.94 4.76 -12.42
C ILE A 270 18.47 4.41 -12.66
N VAL A 271 17.75 3.88 -11.67
CA VAL A 271 16.32 3.53 -11.80
C VAL A 271 15.47 4.78 -12.01
N GLY A 272 15.76 5.89 -11.33
CA GLY A 272 15.08 7.16 -11.55
C GLY A 272 15.27 7.69 -12.97
N GLY A 273 16.50 7.65 -13.49
CA GLY A 273 16.82 7.99 -14.88
C GLY A 273 16.14 7.08 -15.90
N SER A 274 16.18 5.77 -15.68
CA SER A 274 15.53 4.79 -16.56
C SER A 274 14.02 4.98 -16.60
N SER A 275 13.41 5.28 -15.45
CA SER A 275 11.97 5.57 -15.36
C SER A 275 11.61 6.83 -16.15
N ARG A 276 12.40 7.91 -16.05
CA ARG A 276 12.17 9.13 -16.86
C ARG A 276 12.36 8.89 -18.35
N ALA A 277 13.39 8.14 -18.73
CA ALA A 277 13.67 7.83 -20.13
C ALA A 277 12.57 6.99 -20.80
N LEU A 278 11.96 6.05 -20.06
CA LEU A 278 10.96 5.13 -20.60
C LEU A 278 9.53 5.60 -20.45
N LEU A 279 9.17 6.14 -19.27
CA LEU A 279 7.80 6.55 -18.97
C LEU A 279 7.56 8.00 -19.36
N GLY A 280 8.58 8.84 -19.28
CA GLY A 280 8.52 10.24 -19.69
C GLY A 280 8.94 11.24 -18.60
N PRO A 281 9.01 12.53 -18.96
CA PRO A 281 9.53 13.61 -18.12
C PRO A 281 8.63 13.97 -16.92
N HIS A 282 7.40 13.46 -16.82
CA HIS A 282 6.54 13.66 -15.65
C HIS A 282 6.99 12.85 -14.42
N ILE A 283 7.91 11.91 -14.61
CA ILE A 283 8.50 11.16 -13.52
C ILE A 283 9.41 12.07 -12.71
N TRP A 284 9.04 12.29 -11.45
CA TRP A 284 9.77 13.09 -10.47
C TRP A 284 9.89 12.33 -9.16
N GLN A 285 11.01 12.48 -8.46
CA GLN A 285 11.17 11.86 -7.15
C GLN A 285 10.30 12.56 -6.09
N ALA A 286 9.36 11.82 -5.49
CA ALA A 286 8.57 12.24 -4.34
C ALA A 286 9.24 11.88 -3.00
N GLY A 287 10.17 10.92 -3.00
CA GLY A 287 10.90 10.47 -1.82
C GLY A 287 11.88 9.34 -2.17
N SER A 288 12.87 9.12 -1.30
CA SER A 288 13.74 7.96 -1.41
C SER A 288 14.28 7.54 -0.04
N SER A 289 14.71 6.28 0.08
CA SER A 289 15.49 5.80 1.22
C SER A 289 16.43 4.70 0.76
N LYS A 290 17.65 4.65 1.32
CA LYS A 290 18.69 3.70 0.97
C LYS A 290 19.25 3.10 2.27
N GLY A 291 18.88 1.85 2.54
CA GLY A 291 19.45 1.05 3.63
C GLY A 291 20.45 0.04 3.10
N SER A 292 21.05 -0.76 3.99
CA SER A 292 21.95 -1.84 3.57
C SER A 292 21.17 -3.05 3.04
N ARG A 293 19.88 -3.20 3.37
CA ARG A 293 19.08 -4.35 2.88
C ARG A 293 18.34 -4.09 1.56
N TYR A 294 17.86 -2.87 1.37
CA TYR A 294 17.16 -2.45 0.15
C TYR A 294 17.15 -0.92 0.04
N ALA A 295 16.87 -0.43 -1.16
CA ALA A 295 16.49 0.94 -1.43
C ALA A 295 15.01 1.05 -1.82
N ARG A 296 14.49 2.27 -1.70
CA ARG A 296 13.21 2.66 -2.29
C ARG A 296 13.32 4.02 -2.96
N ILE A 297 12.59 4.16 -4.05
CA ILE A 297 12.33 5.45 -4.71
C ILE A 297 10.83 5.58 -4.94
N ASP A 298 10.29 6.74 -4.56
CA ASP A 298 8.91 7.10 -4.78
C ASP A 298 8.87 8.03 -5.98
N LEU A 299 8.19 7.63 -7.04
CA LEU A 299 8.13 8.32 -8.33
C LEU A 299 6.71 8.86 -8.57
N THR A 300 6.62 10.08 -9.07
CA THR A 300 5.35 10.60 -9.56
C THR A 300 4.96 9.84 -10.82
N HIS A 301 3.84 9.14 -10.79
CA HIS A 301 3.33 8.44 -11.96
C HIS A 301 1.81 8.36 -11.88
N HIS A 302 1.14 8.62 -13.00
CA HIS A 302 -0.31 8.75 -13.01
C HIS A 302 -1.03 7.40 -12.94
N SER A 303 -0.39 6.27 -13.29
CA SER A 303 -0.95 4.90 -13.30
C SER A 303 -0.19 3.93 -12.39
N ARG A 304 -0.75 2.73 -12.19
CA ARG A 304 -0.01 1.60 -11.60
C ARG A 304 0.95 1.07 -12.66
N LEU A 305 2.19 0.81 -12.27
CA LEU A 305 3.16 0.18 -13.17
C LEU A 305 2.83 -1.30 -13.35
N SER A 306 2.71 -1.72 -14.60
CA SER A 306 2.58 -3.12 -15.01
C SER A 306 3.88 -3.88 -14.78
N ARG A 307 3.81 -5.22 -14.80
CA ARG A 307 5.02 -6.04 -14.64
C ARG A 307 5.99 -5.80 -15.80
N GLU A 308 5.45 -5.66 -17.00
CA GLU A 308 6.21 -5.42 -18.23
C GLU A 308 6.93 -4.06 -18.20
N GLU A 309 6.31 -3.01 -17.66
CA GLU A 309 6.97 -1.72 -17.48
C GLU A 309 8.10 -1.80 -16.45
N LEU A 310 7.89 -2.51 -15.34
CA LEU A 310 8.93 -2.71 -14.33
C LEU A 310 10.12 -3.49 -14.90
N ASP A 311 9.87 -4.56 -15.66
CA ASP A 311 10.91 -5.35 -16.31
C ASP A 311 11.69 -4.48 -17.32
N ARG A 312 11.01 -3.65 -18.13
CA ARG A 312 11.69 -2.69 -19.04
C ARG A 312 12.56 -1.66 -18.31
N ILE A 313 12.11 -1.16 -17.15
CA ILE A 313 12.90 -0.22 -16.34
C ILE A 313 14.12 -0.93 -15.75
N GLU A 314 13.96 -2.16 -15.24
CA GLU A 314 15.03 -3.00 -14.73
C GLU A 314 16.07 -3.31 -15.81
N ASP A 315 15.64 -3.75 -17.00
CA ASP A 315 16.51 -4.05 -18.14
C ASP A 315 17.30 -2.83 -18.59
N HIS A 316 16.62 -1.68 -18.74
CA HIS A 316 17.30 -0.45 -19.11
C HIS A 316 18.29 -0.01 -18.03
N ALA A 317 17.92 -0.10 -16.76
CA ALA A 317 18.81 0.21 -15.64
C ALA A 317 20.06 -0.71 -15.60
N ASN A 318 19.90 -2.01 -15.82
CA ASN A 318 21.03 -2.94 -15.87
C ASN A 318 21.91 -2.69 -17.11
N SER A 319 21.35 -2.25 -18.25
CA SER A 319 22.17 -1.85 -19.41
C SER A 319 23.08 -0.66 -19.12
N ILE A 320 22.66 0.26 -18.25
CA ILE A 320 23.48 1.39 -17.78
C ILE A 320 24.58 0.93 -16.82
N ILE A 321 24.31 -0.10 -16.01
CA ILE A 321 25.33 -0.75 -15.18
C ILE A 321 26.37 -1.45 -16.05
N GLU A 322 25.92 -2.23 -17.03
CA GLU A 322 26.79 -2.97 -17.96
C GLU A 322 27.68 -2.02 -18.79
N ALA A 323 27.15 -0.86 -19.19
CA ALA A 323 27.92 0.17 -19.87
C ALA A 323 29.06 0.78 -19.02
N ASN A 324 29.08 0.52 -17.71
CA ASN A 324 30.11 0.95 -16.76
C ASN A 324 30.45 2.45 -16.87
N ILE A 325 29.41 3.27 -16.89
CA ILE A 325 29.51 4.72 -17.08
C ILE A 325 30.22 5.36 -15.86
N PRO A 326 31.20 6.25 -16.06
CA PRO A 326 31.80 7.02 -14.98
C PRO A 326 30.79 7.91 -14.25
N VAL A 327 30.91 8.00 -12.93
CA VAL A 327 30.09 8.86 -12.07
C VAL A 327 30.90 10.09 -11.69
N GLU A 328 30.59 11.22 -12.33
CA GLU A 328 31.24 12.50 -12.07
C GLU A 328 30.66 13.15 -10.79
N LYS A 329 31.56 13.65 -9.93
CA LYS A 329 31.24 14.33 -8.67
C LYS A 329 31.70 15.78 -8.79
N LEU A 330 30.77 16.69 -9.04
CA LEU A 330 31.07 18.11 -9.27
C LEU A 330 30.66 18.95 -8.06
N VAL A 331 31.46 19.96 -7.72
CA VAL A 331 31.09 21.01 -6.76
C VAL A 331 31.05 22.33 -7.51
N MET A 332 29.93 23.03 -7.44
CA MET A 332 29.72 24.28 -8.16
C MET A 332 28.71 25.19 -7.47
N HIS A 333 28.68 26.45 -7.88
CA HIS A 333 27.66 27.38 -7.42
C HIS A 333 26.29 27.01 -7.97
N ARG A 334 25.27 27.14 -7.13
CA ARG A 334 23.89 26.80 -7.46
C ARG A 334 23.38 27.50 -8.72
N ALA A 335 23.69 28.79 -8.89
CA ALA A 335 23.27 29.55 -10.06
C ALA A 335 23.86 28.99 -11.37
N GLU A 336 25.13 28.57 -11.35
CA GLU A 336 25.79 27.94 -12.50
C GLU A 336 25.17 26.56 -12.80
N ALA A 337 24.85 25.78 -11.76
CA ALA A 337 24.18 24.49 -11.93
C ALA A 337 22.78 24.65 -12.54
N ASP A 338 22.01 25.65 -12.07
CA ASP A 338 20.68 25.97 -12.60
C ASP A 338 20.75 26.34 -14.08
N GLU A 339 21.73 27.14 -14.49
CA GLU A 339 21.94 27.53 -15.88
C GLU A 339 22.37 26.35 -16.76
N LYS A 340 23.28 25.51 -16.25
CA LYS A 340 23.90 24.42 -17.02
C LYS A 340 23.01 23.18 -17.17
N PHE A 341 22.27 22.83 -16.13
CA PHE A 341 21.54 21.56 -16.05
C PHE A 341 20.03 21.73 -15.85
N GLY A 342 19.55 22.96 -15.65
CA GLY A 342 18.15 23.23 -15.35
C GLY A 342 17.71 22.72 -13.98
N PHE A 343 16.41 22.85 -13.69
CA PHE A 343 15.86 22.50 -12.37
C PHE A 343 15.63 21.00 -12.16
N GLU A 344 15.81 20.17 -13.20
CA GLU A 344 15.66 18.72 -13.13
C GLU A 344 16.65 18.07 -12.17
N ILE A 345 17.79 18.72 -11.91
CA ILE A 345 18.78 18.25 -10.95
C ILE A 345 18.25 18.18 -9.51
N TYR A 346 17.10 18.80 -9.22
CA TYR A 346 16.49 18.84 -7.89
C TYR A 346 15.43 17.77 -7.65
N GLN A 347 15.62 16.56 -8.18
CA GLN A 347 14.79 15.40 -7.86
C GLN A 347 14.73 15.15 -6.34
N GLY A 348 15.88 15.20 -5.66
CA GLY A 348 15.98 15.07 -4.19
C GLY A 348 15.52 16.28 -3.38
N GLY A 349 15.00 17.32 -4.05
CA GLY A 349 14.68 18.62 -3.46
C GLY A 349 15.83 19.63 -3.57
N PRO A 350 15.53 20.94 -3.53
CA PRO A 350 16.53 21.97 -3.73
C PRO A 350 17.43 22.13 -2.48
N PRO A 351 18.77 22.06 -2.63
CA PRO A 351 19.70 22.35 -1.55
C PRO A 351 19.60 23.83 -1.13
N LYS A 352 19.86 24.08 0.15
CA LYS A 352 19.81 25.45 0.73
C LYS A 352 21.14 26.21 0.61
N GLN A 353 22.23 25.51 0.32
CA GLN A 353 23.58 26.07 0.24
C GLN A 353 23.83 26.74 -1.12
N ALA A 354 24.75 27.71 -1.13
CA ALA A 354 25.15 28.42 -2.34
C ALA A 354 26.08 27.59 -3.23
N GLU A 355 26.93 26.76 -2.63
CA GLU A 355 27.67 25.70 -3.31
C GLU A 355 26.93 24.38 -3.14
N ILE A 356 26.82 23.62 -4.23
CA ILE A 356 26.09 22.37 -4.27
C ILE A 356 26.96 21.29 -4.88
N ARG A 357 26.74 20.06 -4.42
CA ARG A 357 27.36 18.86 -4.99
C ARG A 357 26.41 18.24 -6.01
N VAL A 358 26.90 18.08 -7.23
CA VAL A 358 26.17 17.48 -8.35
C VAL A 358 26.80 16.13 -8.69
N ILE A 359 25.97 15.11 -8.76
CA ILE A 359 26.32 13.77 -9.22
C ILE A 359 25.80 13.61 -10.64
N ARG A 360 26.69 13.22 -11.56
CA ARG A 360 26.36 13.01 -12.97
C ARG A 360 26.80 11.63 -13.42
N ILE A 361 25.85 10.85 -13.91
CA ILE A 361 26.05 9.53 -14.51
C ILE A 361 25.92 9.69 -16.03
N GLY A 362 27.02 10.04 -16.68
CA GLY A 362 27.05 10.33 -18.13
C GLY A 362 25.95 11.29 -18.56
N ASN A 363 25.14 10.86 -19.53
CA ASN A 363 23.93 11.58 -19.97
C ASN A 363 22.62 10.95 -19.44
N HIS A 364 22.73 9.95 -18.56
CA HIS A 364 21.59 9.19 -18.05
C HIS A 364 20.87 9.92 -16.91
N ASP A 365 21.63 10.42 -15.94
CA ASP A 365 21.10 11.11 -14.77
C ASP A 365 22.07 12.18 -14.28
N THR A 366 21.55 13.35 -13.90
CA THR A 366 22.32 14.42 -13.25
C THR A 366 21.48 15.03 -12.16
N GLN A 367 21.97 15.01 -10.91
CA GLN A 367 21.21 15.45 -9.75
C GLN A 367 22.10 16.11 -8.70
N ALA A 368 21.56 17.11 -8.00
CA ALA A 368 22.17 17.64 -6.79
C ALA A 368 22.02 16.59 -5.66
N CYS A 369 23.13 15.94 -5.29
CA CYS A 369 23.13 14.86 -4.31
C CYS A 369 24.37 14.90 -3.40
N GLY A 370 24.10 14.91 -2.09
CA GLY A 370 25.13 14.85 -1.04
C GLY A 370 25.46 13.42 -0.60
N GLY A 371 24.97 12.38 -1.27
CA GLY A 371 25.23 10.99 -0.90
C GLY A 371 26.61 10.47 -1.25
N THR A 372 26.96 9.30 -0.73
CA THR A 372 28.12 8.54 -1.23
C THR A 372 27.72 7.73 -2.46
N HIS A 373 28.59 7.72 -3.47
CA HIS A 373 28.34 7.05 -4.75
C HIS A 373 29.61 6.34 -5.23
N HIS A 374 29.41 5.23 -5.93
CA HIS A 374 30.47 4.59 -6.71
C HIS A 374 31.07 5.55 -7.73
N ASP A 375 32.28 5.24 -8.18
CA ASP A 375 32.98 6.03 -9.20
C ASP A 375 32.57 5.60 -10.62
N SER A 376 31.95 4.43 -10.74
CA SER A 376 31.42 3.91 -12.00
C SER A 376 30.20 3.02 -11.75
N THR A 377 29.27 2.96 -12.72
CA THR A 377 28.03 2.20 -12.56
C THR A 377 28.25 0.69 -12.49
N GLY A 378 29.30 0.16 -13.12
CA GLY A 378 29.60 -1.28 -13.14
C GLY A 378 29.99 -1.85 -11.78
N GLN A 379 30.37 -1.01 -10.81
CA GLN A 379 30.67 -1.45 -9.44
C GLN A 379 29.43 -1.99 -8.70
N ILE A 380 28.23 -1.63 -9.15
CA ILE A 380 26.97 -2.17 -8.60
C ILE A 380 26.81 -3.65 -8.95
N GLY A 381 27.31 -4.10 -10.11
CA GLY A 381 27.12 -5.46 -10.61
C GLY A 381 25.74 -5.70 -11.20
N GLU A 382 24.71 -5.78 -10.37
CA GLU A 382 23.32 -6.07 -10.79
C GLU A 382 22.33 -5.33 -9.87
N LEU A 383 21.18 -4.94 -10.41
CA LEU A 383 20.03 -4.50 -9.62
C LEU A 383 18.74 -5.21 -10.01
N ARG A 384 17.80 -5.26 -9.07
CA ARG A 384 16.45 -5.81 -9.25
C ARG A 384 15.39 -4.93 -8.61
N ILE A 385 14.27 -4.77 -9.28
CA ILE A 385 13.06 -4.09 -8.80
C ILE A 385 12.11 -5.17 -8.25
N ILE A 386 12.16 -5.37 -6.94
CA ILE A 386 11.49 -6.50 -6.29
C ILE A 386 10.02 -6.23 -5.96
N ARG A 387 9.59 -4.96 -5.96
CA ARG A 387 8.22 -4.60 -5.65
C ARG A 387 7.86 -3.22 -6.21
N SER A 388 6.62 -3.08 -6.67
CA SER A 388 5.96 -1.80 -6.90
C SER A 388 4.68 -1.68 -6.04
N SER A 389 4.50 -0.56 -5.35
CA SER A 389 3.29 -0.29 -4.56
C SER A 389 2.86 1.17 -4.63
N GLN A 390 1.56 1.41 -4.51
CA GLN A 390 0.99 2.74 -4.58
C GLN A 390 1.09 3.33 -3.19
N VAL A 391 1.82 4.45 -3.05
CA VAL A 391 1.88 5.17 -1.77
C VAL A 391 0.63 6.04 -1.62
N GLN A 392 0.27 6.72 -2.70
CA GLN A 392 -0.92 7.55 -2.83
C GLN A 392 -1.22 7.74 -4.31
N ASP A 393 -2.37 8.33 -4.63
CA ASP A 393 -2.71 8.68 -6.00
C ASP A 393 -1.64 9.58 -6.65
N GLY A 394 -1.05 9.10 -7.73
CA GLY A 394 -0.01 9.83 -8.46
C GLY A 394 1.42 9.54 -7.98
N VAL A 395 1.62 8.64 -7.00
CA VAL A 395 2.95 8.27 -6.49
C VAL A 395 3.09 6.76 -6.35
N GLU A 396 4.02 6.19 -7.10
CA GLU A 396 4.38 4.78 -7.13
C GLU A 396 5.75 4.58 -6.45
N ARG A 397 5.82 3.65 -5.51
CA ARG A 397 7.06 3.27 -4.83
C ARG A 397 7.65 2.04 -5.48
N LEU A 398 8.90 2.15 -5.91
CA LEU A 398 9.73 1.04 -6.34
C LEU A 398 10.66 0.64 -5.20
N GLN A 399 10.68 -0.65 -4.88
CA GLN A 399 11.65 -1.24 -3.97
C GLN A 399 12.75 -1.93 -4.80
N ILE A 400 14.00 -1.56 -4.52
CA ILE A 400 15.18 -1.92 -5.31
C ILE A 400 16.15 -2.66 -4.39
N VAL A 401 16.76 -3.72 -4.90
CA VAL A 401 17.96 -4.34 -4.32
C VAL A 401 19.07 -4.28 -5.36
N ALA A 402 20.31 -4.05 -4.91
CA ALA A 402 21.45 -3.87 -5.80
C ALA A 402 22.72 -4.45 -5.17
N GLY A 403 23.69 -4.86 -5.97
CA GLY A 403 24.92 -5.47 -5.47
C GLY A 403 24.67 -6.80 -4.79
N ASP A 404 25.25 -7.00 -3.60
CA ASP A 404 25.16 -8.27 -2.88
C ASP A 404 23.71 -8.61 -2.49
N THR A 405 22.89 -7.62 -2.11
CA THR A 405 21.47 -7.85 -1.80
C THR A 405 20.63 -8.31 -3.00
N ALA A 406 21.00 -7.94 -4.23
CA ALA A 406 20.34 -8.46 -5.43
C ALA A 406 20.66 -9.95 -5.64
N ARG A 407 21.91 -10.33 -5.41
CA ARG A 407 22.36 -11.73 -5.47
C ARG A 407 21.70 -12.59 -4.38
N GLU A 408 21.59 -12.07 -3.16
CA GLU A 408 20.87 -12.73 -2.06
C GLU A 408 19.39 -12.91 -2.39
N HIS A 409 18.75 -11.88 -2.93
CA HIS A 409 17.37 -11.95 -3.35
C HIS A 409 17.14 -13.03 -4.43
N ALA A 410 18.02 -13.11 -5.44
CA ALA A 410 17.93 -14.12 -6.49
C ALA A 410 18.04 -15.55 -5.93
N ARG A 411 19.01 -15.79 -5.03
CA ARG A 411 19.16 -17.10 -4.34
C ARG A 411 17.93 -17.47 -3.52
N GLU A 412 17.34 -16.50 -2.84
CA GLU A 412 16.12 -16.73 -2.06
C GLU A 412 14.93 -17.06 -2.96
N GLN A 413 14.76 -16.37 -4.10
CA GLN A 413 13.72 -16.71 -5.07
C GLN A 413 13.92 -18.12 -5.65
N GLU A 414 15.15 -18.49 -6.00
CA GLU A 414 15.49 -19.84 -6.46
C GLU A 414 15.18 -20.91 -5.41
N ARG A 415 15.53 -20.65 -4.14
CA ARG A 415 15.22 -21.55 -3.02
C ARG A 415 13.72 -21.77 -2.87
N LEU A 416 12.94 -20.68 -2.84
CA LEU A 416 11.47 -20.75 -2.71
C LEU A 416 10.83 -21.51 -3.89
N LEU A 417 11.33 -21.29 -5.10
CA LEU A 417 10.86 -21.95 -6.31
C LEU A 417 11.15 -23.46 -6.26
N ASN A 418 12.37 -23.85 -5.90
CA ASN A 418 12.79 -25.25 -5.81
C ASN A 418 12.03 -25.98 -4.70
N GLU A 419 11.94 -25.41 -3.49
CA GLU A 419 11.19 -25.99 -2.38
C GLU A 419 9.70 -26.19 -2.73
N SER A 420 9.09 -25.22 -3.42
CA SER A 420 7.70 -25.33 -3.87
C SER A 420 7.50 -26.41 -4.94
N SER A 421 8.49 -26.58 -5.83
CA SER A 421 8.46 -27.56 -6.91
C SER A 421 8.65 -28.99 -6.38
N ASP A 422 9.55 -29.16 -5.41
CA ASP A 422 9.81 -30.43 -4.73
C ASP A 422 8.57 -30.95 -3.99
N VAL A 423 7.81 -30.06 -3.33
CA VAL A 423 6.56 -30.42 -2.63
C VAL A 423 5.53 -31.03 -3.59
N LEU A 424 5.48 -30.55 -4.83
CA LEU A 424 4.56 -31.05 -5.86
C LEU A 424 5.16 -32.15 -6.75
N GLY A 425 6.46 -32.44 -6.59
CA GLY A 425 7.18 -33.41 -7.39
C GLY A 425 7.26 -33.05 -8.89
N VAL A 426 7.37 -31.76 -9.21
CA VAL A 426 7.44 -31.24 -10.59
C VAL A 426 8.69 -30.39 -10.80
N SER A 427 9.03 -30.12 -12.06
CA SER A 427 10.08 -29.15 -12.37
C SER A 427 9.63 -27.71 -12.03
N PRO A 428 10.56 -26.77 -11.76
CA PRO A 428 10.24 -25.35 -11.62
C PRO A 428 9.45 -24.75 -12.80
N GLU A 429 9.72 -25.21 -14.01
CA GLU A 429 9.04 -24.74 -15.23
C GLU A 429 7.58 -25.20 -15.27
N ASP A 430 7.29 -26.39 -14.75
CA ASP A 430 5.94 -26.97 -14.70
C ASP A 430 5.13 -26.51 -13.48
N LEU A 431 5.77 -25.87 -12.50
CA LEU A 431 5.15 -25.49 -11.22
C LEU A 431 3.85 -24.69 -11.41
N PRO A 432 3.76 -23.64 -12.26
CA PRO A 432 2.52 -22.88 -12.43
C PRO A 432 1.35 -23.72 -12.96
N ASN A 433 1.64 -24.63 -13.90
CA ASN A 433 0.64 -25.53 -14.49
C ASN A 433 0.19 -26.57 -13.46
N ALA A 434 1.14 -27.13 -12.70
CA ALA A 434 0.86 -28.10 -11.64
C ALA A 434 -0.01 -27.49 -10.53
N VAL A 435 0.32 -26.28 -10.06
CA VAL A 435 -0.46 -25.55 -9.05
C VAL A 435 -1.88 -25.29 -9.55
N THR A 436 -2.05 -24.79 -10.78
CA THR A 436 -3.37 -24.57 -11.38
C THR A 436 -4.19 -25.84 -11.42
N ARG A 437 -3.61 -26.93 -11.94
CA ARG A 437 -4.26 -28.24 -12.03
C ARG A 437 -4.68 -28.77 -10.66
N PHE A 438 -3.78 -28.77 -9.68
CA PHE A 438 -4.09 -29.25 -8.33
C PHE A 438 -5.13 -28.38 -7.64
N PHE A 439 -5.10 -27.06 -7.84
CA PHE A 439 -6.08 -26.15 -7.28
C PHE A 439 -7.48 -26.35 -7.88
N GLU A 440 -7.58 -26.58 -9.19
CA GLU A 440 -8.84 -26.92 -9.86
C GLU A 440 -9.37 -28.29 -9.41
N GLN A 441 -8.49 -29.29 -9.30
CA GLN A 441 -8.85 -30.61 -8.76
C GLN A 441 -9.35 -30.51 -7.33
N TRP A 442 -8.66 -29.75 -6.47
CA TRP A 442 -9.06 -29.51 -5.08
C TRP A 442 -10.45 -28.85 -5.00
N LYS A 443 -10.73 -27.83 -5.83
CA LYS A 443 -12.06 -27.22 -5.92
C LYS A 443 -13.12 -28.21 -6.38
N SER A 444 -12.82 -29.03 -7.39
CA SER A 444 -13.73 -30.04 -7.92
C SER A 444 -14.02 -31.14 -6.89
N GLN A 445 -12.99 -31.61 -6.18
CA GLN A 445 -13.13 -32.59 -5.10
C GLN A 445 -13.97 -32.01 -3.96
N LYS A 446 -13.71 -30.77 -3.51
CA LYS A 446 -14.55 -30.11 -2.51
C LYS A 446 -16.01 -30.05 -2.93
N LYS A 447 -16.30 -29.66 -4.18
CA LYS A 447 -17.68 -29.64 -4.70
C LYS A 447 -18.30 -31.05 -4.78
N ARG A 448 -17.51 -32.07 -5.12
CA ARG A 448 -18.00 -33.45 -5.16
C ARG A 448 -18.30 -33.99 -3.76
N ILE A 449 -17.48 -33.67 -2.76
CA ILE A 449 -17.73 -34.00 -1.36
C ILE A 449 -19.03 -33.34 -0.88
N GLU A 450 -19.20 -32.03 -1.07
CA GLU A 450 -20.44 -31.31 -0.72
C GLU A 450 -21.68 -31.96 -1.37
N SER A 451 -21.57 -32.40 -2.64
CA SER A 451 -22.64 -33.08 -3.36
C SER A 451 -22.93 -34.49 -2.82
N LEU A 452 -21.90 -35.25 -2.46
CA LEU A 452 -22.05 -36.60 -1.92
C LEU A 452 -22.63 -36.57 -0.51
N GLU A 453 -22.22 -35.61 0.31
CA GLU A 453 -22.80 -35.38 1.64
C GLU A 453 -24.29 -35.05 1.55
N ALA A 454 -24.68 -34.17 0.61
CA ALA A 454 -26.08 -33.86 0.35
C ALA A 454 -26.88 -35.10 -0.12
N GLU A 455 -26.29 -35.93 -0.97
CA GLU A 455 -26.91 -37.18 -1.43
C GLU A 455 -27.05 -38.21 -0.31
N ILE A 456 -26.06 -38.35 0.58
CA ILE A 456 -26.13 -39.22 1.76
C ILE A 456 -27.28 -38.79 2.68
N VAL A 457 -27.44 -37.49 2.93
CA VAL A 457 -28.54 -36.95 3.75
C VAL A 457 -29.90 -37.27 3.11
N ARG A 458 -30.04 -37.11 1.80
CA ARG A 458 -31.26 -37.48 1.06
C ARG A 458 -31.57 -38.98 1.18
N LEU A 459 -30.58 -39.84 0.97
CA LEU A 459 -30.77 -41.30 1.06
C LEU A 459 -31.14 -41.78 2.47
N ARG A 460 -30.57 -41.17 3.52
CA ARG A 460 -30.94 -41.48 4.92
C ARG A 460 -32.40 -41.17 5.23
N THR A 461 -32.95 -40.18 4.53
CA THR A 461 -34.26 -39.61 4.84
C THR A 461 -35.36 -40.13 3.89
N ASP A 462 -35.06 -40.63 2.69
CA ASP A 462 -36.06 -41.13 1.72
C ASP A 462 -36.47 -42.60 1.97
N GLY A 463 -35.66 -43.39 2.68
CA GLY A 463 -35.83 -44.84 2.82
C GLY A 463 -36.63 -45.33 4.04
N GLY A 464 -37.41 -44.47 4.71
CA GLY A 464 -38.09 -44.85 5.96
C GLY A 464 -37.11 -45.15 7.12
N GLY A 465 -35.94 -44.53 7.09
CA GLY A 465 -34.97 -44.57 8.19
C GLY A 465 -35.48 -43.86 9.45
N GLN A 466 -34.76 -44.00 10.57
CA GLN A 466 -35.12 -43.39 11.86
C GLN A 466 -35.10 -41.84 11.85
N ASP A 467 -34.57 -41.22 10.79
CA ASP A 467 -34.26 -39.79 10.75
C ASP A 467 -35.35 -38.92 10.06
N SER A 468 -36.47 -39.53 9.65
CA SER A 468 -37.62 -38.79 9.10
C SER A 468 -38.95 -39.34 9.60
N VAL A 469 -39.91 -38.45 9.87
CA VAL A 469 -41.26 -38.81 10.32
C VAL A 469 -42.29 -38.26 9.36
N GLU A 470 -43.22 -39.09 8.90
CA GLU A 470 -44.39 -38.64 8.12
C GLU A 470 -45.58 -38.40 9.05
N LYS A 471 -46.17 -37.20 8.98
CA LYS A 471 -47.37 -36.84 9.74
C LYS A 471 -48.23 -35.88 8.93
N ASP A 472 -49.52 -36.21 8.84
CA ASP A 472 -50.55 -35.42 8.14
C ASP A 472 -50.20 -35.04 6.68
N GLY A 473 -49.51 -35.92 5.96
CA GLY A 473 -49.11 -35.69 4.57
C GLY A 473 -47.92 -34.73 4.40
N VAL A 474 -47.17 -34.46 5.48
CA VAL A 474 -45.88 -33.75 5.47
C VAL A 474 -44.80 -34.66 6.03
N ARG A 475 -43.66 -34.69 5.35
CA ARG A 475 -42.42 -35.34 5.82
C ARG A 475 -41.60 -34.37 6.65
N TYR A 476 -41.18 -34.81 7.82
CA TYR A 476 -40.36 -34.01 8.73
C TYR A 476 -38.98 -34.60 8.86
N VAL A 477 -37.96 -33.75 8.70
CA VAL A 477 -36.55 -34.12 8.88
C VAL A 477 -35.94 -33.19 9.92
N VAL A 478 -35.53 -33.73 11.07
CA VAL A 478 -34.90 -32.95 12.14
C VAL A 478 -33.62 -33.66 12.57
N MET A 479 -32.46 -33.11 12.20
CA MET A 479 -31.18 -33.76 12.48
C MET A 479 -30.03 -32.79 12.70
N GLU A 480 -29.04 -33.26 13.46
CA GLU A 480 -27.74 -32.63 13.58
C GLU A 480 -26.84 -33.13 12.45
N VAL A 481 -26.14 -32.21 11.78
CA VAL A 481 -25.21 -32.51 10.69
C VAL A 481 -23.88 -31.80 10.95
N GLU A 482 -22.78 -32.53 10.81
CA GLU A 482 -21.44 -31.97 10.85
C GLU A 482 -21.08 -31.42 9.46
N ALA A 483 -21.45 -30.17 9.18
CA ALA A 483 -21.16 -29.53 7.90
C ALA A 483 -21.24 -27.99 8.00
N GLU A 484 -20.47 -27.30 7.17
CA GLU A 484 -20.54 -25.83 7.05
C GLU A 484 -21.91 -25.35 6.52
N MET A 485 -22.26 -24.10 6.82
CA MET A 485 -23.53 -23.45 6.41
C MET A 485 -23.89 -23.66 4.94
N LYS A 486 -22.90 -23.61 4.04
CA LYS A 486 -23.12 -23.77 2.60
C LYS A 486 -23.58 -25.21 2.24
N ALA A 487 -23.02 -26.21 2.89
CA ALA A 487 -23.39 -27.62 2.68
C ALA A 487 -24.78 -27.91 3.26
N LEU A 488 -25.10 -27.37 4.44
CA LEU A 488 -26.46 -27.42 5.04
C LEU A 488 -27.53 -26.84 4.10
N MET A 489 -27.25 -25.70 3.47
CA MET A 489 -28.15 -25.11 2.47
C MET A 489 -28.36 -26.03 1.27
N SER A 490 -27.31 -26.71 0.80
CA SER A 490 -27.42 -27.68 -0.30
C SER A 490 -28.24 -28.91 0.11
N MET A 491 -28.04 -29.42 1.32
CA MET A 491 -28.80 -30.54 1.87
C MET A 491 -30.29 -30.20 1.98
N LEU A 492 -30.63 -29.05 2.54
CA LEU A 492 -32.02 -28.58 2.62
C LEU A 492 -32.65 -28.38 1.25
N GLY A 493 -31.89 -27.82 0.31
CA GLY A 493 -32.33 -27.66 -1.07
C GLY A 493 -32.73 -28.99 -1.73
N GLU A 494 -31.99 -30.07 -1.45
CA GLU A 494 -32.34 -31.42 -1.93
C GLU A 494 -33.52 -32.03 -1.16
N LEU A 495 -33.56 -31.90 0.16
CA LEU A 495 -34.66 -32.42 1.00
C LEU A 495 -36.02 -31.80 0.68
N THR A 496 -36.04 -30.53 0.27
CA THR A 496 -37.27 -29.75 0.03
C THR A 496 -37.58 -29.55 -1.46
N ARG A 497 -36.93 -30.34 -2.33
CA ARG A 497 -37.02 -30.18 -3.78
C ARG A 497 -38.27 -30.76 -4.40
N ASP A 498 -38.77 -31.88 -3.87
CA ASP A 498 -39.83 -32.69 -4.48
C ASP A 498 -41.23 -32.24 -4.00
N PRO A 499 -42.06 -31.62 -4.87
CA PRO A 499 -43.41 -31.21 -4.50
C PRO A 499 -44.35 -32.38 -4.23
N SER A 500 -44.04 -33.59 -4.74
CA SER A 500 -44.83 -34.79 -4.49
C SER A 500 -44.59 -35.38 -3.10
N ASN A 501 -43.52 -34.95 -2.43
CA ASN A 501 -43.20 -35.28 -1.05
C ASN A 501 -43.00 -34.00 -0.19
N PRO A 502 -44.09 -33.30 0.18
CA PRO A 502 -44.03 -32.06 0.98
C PRO A 502 -43.18 -32.23 2.24
N THR A 503 -42.00 -31.61 2.26
CA THR A 503 -41.02 -31.77 3.35
C THR A 503 -40.81 -30.47 4.13
N LEU A 504 -40.77 -30.56 5.46
CA LEU A 504 -40.20 -29.57 6.37
C LEU A 504 -38.90 -30.14 6.97
N ALA A 505 -37.79 -29.45 6.77
CA ALA A 505 -36.49 -29.88 7.26
C ALA A 505 -35.84 -28.83 8.17
N VAL A 506 -35.33 -29.28 9.31
CA VAL A 506 -34.59 -28.51 10.31
C VAL A 506 -33.23 -29.18 10.51
N LEU A 507 -32.17 -28.51 10.05
CA LEU A 507 -30.80 -29.00 10.21
C LEU A 507 -30.01 -28.08 11.14
N GLY A 508 -29.26 -28.67 12.06
CA GLY A 508 -28.37 -27.95 12.98
C GLY A 508 -26.93 -28.43 12.87
N THR A 509 -25.95 -27.53 13.08
CA THR A 509 -24.53 -27.90 13.20
C THR A 509 -23.84 -27.14 14.32
N ARG A 510 -22.84 -27.78 14.95
CA ARG A 510 -21.94 -27.12 15.91
C ARG A 510 -20.86 -26.29 15.24
N GLU A 511 -20.58 -26.52 13.95
CA GLU A 511 -19.53 -25.79 13.24
C GLU A 511 -19.84 -24.29 13.15
N GLY A 512 -18.83 -23.45 13.40
CA GLY A 512 -18.94 -22.00 13.26
C GLY A 512 -19.84 -21.30 14.31
N GLY A 513 -19.94 -21.86 15.52
CA GLY A 513 -20.59 -21.24 16.69
C GLY A 513 -21.99 -21.76 17.04
N GLY A 514 -22.49 -22.78 16.33
CA GLY A 514 -23.88 -23.22 16.40
C GLY A 514 -24.71 -22.54 15.32
N ARG A 515 -25.14 -23.29 14.32
CA ARG A 515 -25.93 -22.81 13.18
C ARG A 515 -27.14 -23.70 12.97
N ILE A 516 -28.26 -23.07 12.61
CA ILE A 516 -29.52 -23.78 12.35
C ILE A 516 -30.13 -23.22 11.07
N ILE A 517 -30.66 -24.10 10.23
CA ILE A 517 -31.44 -23.72 9.06
C ILE A 517 -32.73 -24.52 9.04
N VAL A 518 -33.83 -23.84 8.72
CA VAL A 518 -35.16 -24.40 8.54
C VAL A 518 -35.60 -24.14 7.11
N ALA A 519 -36.07 -25.15 6.39
CA ALA A 519 -36.65 -24.98 5.07
C ALA A 519 -37.87 -25.89 4.86
N SER A 520 -38.83 -25.42 4.07
CA SER A 520 -40.00 -26.18 3.64
C SER A 520 -40.12 -26.20 2.12
N THR A 521 -40.77 -27.24 1.61
CA THR A 521 -41.06 -27.40 0.18
C THR A 521 -42.04 -26.31 -0.27
N LYS A 522 -41.65 -25.49 -1.24
CA LYS A 522 -42.47 -24.36 -1.72
C LYS A 522 -43.73 -24.83 -2.45
N GLY A 523 -44.82 -24.11 -2.27
CA GLY A 523 -46.12 -24.40 -2.89
C GLY A 523 -46.74 -25.71 -2.41
N SER A 524 -46.40 -26.16 -1.20
CA SER A 524 -46.83 -27.44 -0.64
C SER A 524 -47.57 -27.26 0.68
N THR A 525 -48.22 -28.32 1.14
CA THR A 525 -48.85 -28.40 2.48
C THR A 525 -47.87 -28.11 3.62
N ALA A 526 -46.56 -28.31 3.42
CA ALA A 526 -45.53 -27.97 4.41
C ALA A 526 -45.38 -26.44 4.58
N GLU A 527 -45.47 -25.65 3.50
CA GLU A 527 -45.42 -24.18 3.55
C GLU A 527 -46.71 -23.56 4.13
N GLU A 528 -47.85 -24.17 3.84
CA GLU A 528 -49.14 -23.73 4.37
C GLU A 528 -49.17 -23.87 5.90
N ARG A 529 -48.68 -25.00 6.42
CA ARG A 529 -48.74 -25.36 7.83
C ARG A 529 -47.64 -24.74 8.69
N HIS A 530 -46.46 -24.51 8.13
CA HIS A 530 -45.27 -24.12 8.91
C HIS A 530 -44.62 -22.84 8.39
N ASN A 531 -44.15 -22.00 9.32
CA ASN A 531 -43.37 -20.81 9.01
C ASN A 531 -41.93 -21.00 9.49
N ALA A 532 -40.98 -21.10 8.55
CA ALA A 532 -39.57 -21.35 8.82
C ALA A 532 -38.94 -20.28 9.73
N VAL A 533 -39.37 -19.02 9.63
CA VAL A 533 -38.86 -17.91 10.47
C VAL A 533 -39.32 -18.06 11.92
N GLU A 534 -40.58 -18.42 12.12
CA GLU A 534 -41.15 -18.59 13.47
C GLU A 534 -40.50 -19.79 14.18
N ILE A 535 -40.35 -20.90 13.47
CA ILE A 535 -39.65 -22.09 13.99
C ILE A 535 -38.20 -21.73 14.35
N LEU A 536 -37.47 -21.11 13.43
CA LEU A 536 -36.08 -20.73 13.66
C LEU A 536 -35.91 -19.82 14.88
N ASN A 537 -36.73 -18.76 14.99
CA ASN A 537 -36.63 -17.81 16.10
C ASN A 537 -36.94 -18.46 17.45
N SER A 538 -37.78 -19.49 17.46
CA SER A 538 -38.16 -20.21 18.67
C SER A 538 -37.03 -21.12 19.15
N ILE A 539 -36.27 -21.72 18.23
CA ILE A 539 -35.18 -22.67 18.56
C ILE A 539 -33.79 -22.01 18.64
N SER A 540 -33.59 -20.85 18.01
CA SER A 540 -32.27 -20.17 18.00
C SER A 540 -31.84 -19.64 19.36
N VAL A 541 -32.77 -19.50 20.31
CA VAL A 541 -32.47 -19.08 21.69
C VAL A 541 -31.54 -20.08 22.40
N HIS A 542 -31.65 -21.37 22.09
CA HIS A 542 -30.82 -22.42 22.70
C HIS A 542 -29.34 -22.32 22.31
N ILE A 543 -29.08 -21.80 21.10
CA ILE A 543 -27.71 -21.53 20.63
C ILE A 543 -27.22 -20.11 20.98
N GLN A 544 -27.97 -19.36 21.81
CA GLN A 544 -27.71 -17.93 22.12
C GLN A 544 -27.61 -17.09 20.84
N GLY A 545 -28.49 -17.37 19.89
CA GLY A 545 -28.41 -16.84 18.53
C GLY A 545 -29.71 -16.25 18.03
N GLY A 546 -29.60 -15.63 16.85
CA GLY A 546 -30.73 -15.07 16.11
C GLY A 546 -30.59 -15.38 14.62
N GLY A 547 -31.67 -15.14 13.88
CA GLY A 547 -31.69 -15.43 12.46
C GLY A 547 -32.82 -14.73 11.73
N GLY A 548 -32.94 -15.04 10.45
CA GLY A 548 -33.95 -14.45 9.59
C GLY A 548 -34.06 -15.17 8.25
N GLY A 549 -35.09 -14.83 7.50
CA GLY A 549 -35.34 -15.40 6.19
C GLY A 549 -36.76 -15.15 5.70
N SER A 550 -37.23 -16.07 4.87
CA SER A 550 -38.57 -16.09 4.29
C SER A 550 -39.42 -17.17 4.96
N ARG A 551 -40.74 -17.14 4.74
CA ARG A 551 -41.67 -18.15 5.26
C ARG A 551 -41.25 -19.59 4.96
N THR A 552 -40.64 -19.83 3.80
CA THR A 552 -40.21 -21.16 3.34
C THR A 552 -38.78 -21.52 3.70
N MET A 553 -37.96 -20.56 4.14
CA MET A 553 -36.55 -20.81 4.42
C MET A 553 -35.96 -19.73 5.32
N ALA A 554 -35.39 -20.13 6.46
CA ALA A 554 -34.76 -19.24 7.43
C ALA A 554 -33.46 -19.83 7.96
N GLN A 555 -32.48 -18.98 8.23
CA GLN A 555 -31.16 -19.38 8.76
C GLN A 555 -30.78 -18.53 9.96
N GLY A 556 -30.14 -19.15 10.95
CA GLY A 556 -29.73 -18.51 12.19
C GLY A 556 -28.38 -19.02 12.69
N GLY A 557 -27.74 -18.22 13.55
CA GLY A 557 -26.49 -18.60 14.19
C GLY A 557 -26.34 -17.97 15.55
N GLY A 558 -25.54 -18.61 16.39
CA GLY A 558 -25.30 -18.19 17.76
C GLY A 558 -23.85 -18.41 18.18
N SER A 559 -23.61 -18.26 19.48
CA SER A 559 -22.30 -18.47 20.11
C SER A 559 -22.21 -19.75 20.95
N ASN A 560 -23.34 -20.45 21.15
CA ASN A 560 -23.41 -21.67 21.95
C ASN A 560 -23.67 -22.92 21.07
N PRO A 561 -22.62 -23.56 20.54
CA PRO A 561 -22.76 -24.77 19.71
C PRO A 561 -23.35 -25.96 20.48
N ASP A 562 -23.10 -26.06 21.78
CA ASP A 562 -23.62 -27.17 22.61
C ASP A 562 -25.14 -27.11 22.81
N GLY A 563 -25.78 -25.98 22.43
CA GLY A 563 -27.23 -25.82 22.42
C GLY A 563 -27.95 -26.47 21.24
N ILE A 564 -27.23 -27.01 20.24
CA ILE A 564 -27.84 -27.60 19.03
C ILE A 564 -28.79 -28.77 19.33
N PRO A 565 -28.43 -29.76 20.18
CA PRO A 565 -29.36 -30.84 20.54
C PRO A 565 -30.68 -30.32 21.12
N GLN A 566 -30.59 -29.36 22.04
CA GLN A 566 -31.77 -28.74 22.67
C GLN A 566 -32.62 -27.96 21.67
N ALA A 567 -31.97 -27.27 20.72
CA ALA A 567 -32.68 -26.57 19.65
C ALA A 567 -33.44 -27.53 18.72
N LEU A 568 -32.85 -28.68 18.40
CA LEU A 568 -33.49 -29.70 17.56
C LEU A 568 -34.62 -30.42 18.30
N ASP A 569 -34.48 -30.68 19.61
CA ASP A 569 -35.55 -31.23 20.43
C ASP A 569 -36.72 -30.25 20.56
N SER A 570 -36.44 -28.96 20.80
CA SER A 570 -37.46 -27.91 20.78
C SER A 570 -38.16 -27.81 19.41
N ALA A 571 -37.43 -27.99 18.31
CA ALA A 571 -38.03 -28.05 16.98
C ALA A 571 -39.03 -29.22 16.86
N ARG A 572 -38.68 -30.42 17.37
CA ARG A 572 -39.59 -31.59 17.38
C ARG A 572 -40.85 -31.30 18.17
N GLU A 573 -40.74 -30.69 19.35
CA GLU A 573 -41.90 -30.32 20.18
C GLU A 573 -42.84 -29.31 19.48
N ILE A 574 -42.29 -28.26 18.86
CA ILE A 574 -43.06 -27.23 18.15
C ILE A 574 -43.83 -27.83 16.96
N ILE A 575 -43.19 -28.76 16.26
CA ILE A 575 -43.76 -29.43 15.09
C ILE A 575 -44.70 -30.59 15.51
N GLY A 576 -44.65 -31.01 16.77
CA GLY A 576 -45.47 -32.06 17.36
C GLY A 576 -45.02 -33.48 16.98
N LEU A 577 -43.71 -33.70 16.96
CA LEU A 577 -43.03 -34.98 16.66
C LEU A 577 -42.52 -35.69 17.91
#